data_AF-A0A3N9UTD1-F1
#
_entry.id   AF-A0A3N9UTD1-F1
#
_cell.length_a   1.000
_cell.length_b   1.000
_cell.length_c   1.000
_cell.angle_alpha   90.00
_cell.angle_beta   90.00
_cell.angle_gamma   90.00
#
_symmetry.space_group_name_H-M   'P 1'
#
loop_
_entity.id
_entity.type
_entity.pdbx_description
1 polymer ?
#
loop_
_entity_poly.entity_id
_entity_poly.type
_entity_poly.pdbx_seq_one_letter_code
_entity_poly.pdbx_strand_id
1 'polypeptide(L)'
;MKFGKMILKVVALLSLALLLAVVADSQMNRDDPFLGSKLPQAAGEGILSKVKTSSSSLVISEPMSPLATPDLSIAADPAGTNCNQAAFFVTLTPDPAQTTITGYHNVKVKIMENPFGTPRSVAELTLVMPASGSTVHEIIGFSAASQEGQNRTNEITVYLDPDRQIKESNENNNVLTMTGVCPS
;
A
#
# COMPACT_ATOMS: atom_id res chain seq x y z
N MET A 1 50.04 -5.29 -6.66
CA MET A 1 49.22 -4.76 -7.79
C MET A 1 47.95 -5.60 -7.96
N LYS A 2 46.84 -5.22 -7.30
CA LYS A 2 45.53 -5.89 -7.45
C LYS A 2 44.36 -4.94 -7.76
N PHE A 3 44.56 -3.62 -7.63
CA PHE A 3 43.50 -2.61 -7.81
C PHE A 3 43.19 -2.27 -9.27
N GLY A 4 44.16 -2.32 -10.19
CA GLY A 4 43.94 -1.94 -11.59
C GLY A 4 42.98 -2.87 -12.37
N LYS A 5 42.87 -4.14 -11.95
CA LYS A 5 42.03 -5.13 -12.65
C LYS A 5 40.53 -5.01 -12.35
N MET A 6 40.15 -4.39 -11.23
CA MET A 6 38.73 -4.17 -10.89
C MET A 6 38.17 -2.94 -11.60
N ILE A 7 38.94 -1.86 -11.73
CA ILE A 7 38.49 -0.63 -12.38
C ILE A 7 38.18 -0.86 -13.87
N LEU A 8 38.98 -1.69 -14.56
CA LEU A 8 38.76 -2.00 -15.96
C LEU A 8 37.45 -2.79 -16.22
N LYS A 9 37.00 -3.62 -15.25
CA LYS A 9 35.74 -4.37 -15.38
C LYS A 9 34.51 -3.50 -15.18
N VAL A 10 34.58 -2.51 -14.29
CA VAL A 10 33.46 -1.60 -14.02
C VAL A 10 33.23 -0.66 -15.21
N VAL A 11 34.30 -0.17 -15.84
CA VAL A 11 34.19 0.68 -17.04
C VAL A 11 33.58 -0.08 -18.23
N ALA A 12 33.95 -1.35 -18.42
CA ALA A 12 33.40 -2.17 -19.52
C ALA A 12 31.90 -2.47 -19.37
N LEU A 13 31.42 -2.67 -18.14
CA LEU A 13 30.00 -2.90 -17.85
C LEU A 13 29.15 -1.63 -18.03
N LEU A 14 29.69 -0.46 -17.68
CA LEU A 14 28.99 0.82 -17.85
C LEU A 14 28.83 1.18 -19.33
N SER A 15 29.83 0.87 -20.17
CA SER A 15 29.73 1.07 -21.61
C SER A 15 28.70 0.14 -22.29
N LEU A 16 28.48 -1.06 -21.77
CA LEU A 16 27.51 -2.00 -22.32
C LEU A 16 26.06 -1.62 -21.98
N ALA A 17 25.83 -1.03 -20.79
CA ALA A 17 24.51 -0.55 -20.39
C ALA A 17 24.04 0.67 -21.20
N LEU A 18 24.97 1.50 -21.70
CA LEU A 18 24.63 2.72 -22.45
C LEU A 18 24.24 2.43 -23.92
N LEU A 19 24.56 1.25 -24.46
CA LEU A 19 24.24 0.86 -25.84
C LEU A 19 22.82 0.30 -26.04
N LEU A 20 22.04 0.11 -24.97
CA LEU A 20 20.69 -0.47 -25.03
C LEU A 20 19.55 0.55 -25.04
N ALA A 21 19.83 1.86 -25.04
CA ALA A 21 18.82 2.91 -24.92
C ALA A 21 18.39 3.59 -26.23
N VAL A 22 18.73 3.05 -27.41
CA VAL A 22 18.39 3.71 -28.70
C VAL A 22 17.77 2.74 -29.70
N VAL A 23 16.45 2.57 -29.58
CA VAL A 23 15.50 2.15 -30.63
C VAL A 23 14.12 2.63 -30.15
N ALA A 24 13.21 3.27 -30.89
CA ALA A 24 13.22 3.97 -32.17
C ALA A 24 11.96 4.85 -32.19
N ASP A 25 12.03 5.86 -33.05
CA ASP A 25 11.02 6.80 -33.48
C ASP A 25 9.63 6.25 -33.85
N SER A 26 8.63 7.11 -33.59
CA SER A 26 7.53 7.51 -34.49
C SER A 26 6.58 6.45 -35.06
N GLN A 27 5.28 6.60 -34.75
CA GLN A 27 4.26 6.77 -35.79
C GLN A 27 3.09 7.66 -35.32
N MET A 28 2.89 8.71 -36.12
CA MET A 28 1.67 9.51 -36.20
C MET A 28 0.54 8.63 -36.74
N ASN A 29 -0.64 8.66 -36.11
CA ASN A 29 -1.88 8.42 -36.83
C ASN A 29 -2.93 9.41 -36.33
N ARG A 30 -2.91 10.60 -36.96
CA ARG A 30 -4.10 11.45 -37.06
C ARG A 30 -4.92 10.87 -38.19
N ASP A 31 -6.14 10.45 -37.90
CA ASP A 31 -7.28 10.49 -38.82
C ASP A 31 -8.56 10.35 -38.00
N ASP A 32 -9.19 11.50 -37.70
CA ASP A 32 -10.64 11.59 -37.61
C ASP A 32 -11.21 11.48 -39.05
N PRO A 33 -12.44 10.96 -39.23
CA PRO A 33 -13.50 11.95 -39.40
C PRO A 33 -14.80 11.59 -38.67
N PHE A 34 -15.23 12.54 -37.84
CA PHE A 34 -16.48 13.27 -37.95
C PHE A 34 -17.67 12.61 -38.70
N LEU A 35 -18.76 12.44 -37.92
CA LEU A 35 -20.16 12.65 -38.32
C LEU A 35 -20.80 11.66 -39.30
N GLY A 36 -21.09 10.47 -38.79
CA GLY A 36 -22.10 9.55 -39.35
C GLY A 36 -23.46 9.62 -38.65
N SER A 37 -23.98 10.80 -38.30
CA SER A 37 -25.36 10.92 -37.80
C SER A 37 -26.32 11.07 -38.97
N LYS A 38 -26.86 9.95 -39.45
CA LYS A 38 -27.99 9.95 -40.39
C LYS A 38 -29.25 10.44 -39.67
N LEU A 39 -29.59 11.72 -39.87
CA LEU A 39 -30.96 12.20 -39.73
C LEU A 39 -31.80 11.61 -40.88
N PRO A 40 -32.94 10.95 -40.61
CA PRO A 40 -33.96 10.75 -41.62
C PRO A 40 -34.67 12.09 -41.89
N GLN A 41 -34.61 12.48 -43.16
CA GLN A 41 -35.32 13.59 -43.75
C GLN A 41 -36.84 13.36 -43.69
N ALA A 42 -37.58 14.36 -43.24
CA ALA A 42 -39.03 14.38 -43.24
C ALA A 42 -39.58 14.56 -44.67
N ALA A 43 -40.50 13.69 -45.08
CA ALA A 43 -41.54 13.97 -46.08
C ALA A 43 -42.66 12.93 -45.98
N GLY A 44 -43.92 13.38 -45.95
CA GLY A 44 -45.08 12.57 -46.33
C GLY A 44 -46.08 12.24 -45.21
N GLU A 45 -47.06 13.12 -45.05
CA GLU A 45 -48.50 12.86 -44.92
C GLU A 45 -49.02 11.67 -44.08
N GLY A 46 -49.76 12.03 -43.02
CA GLY A 46 -51.06 11.41 -42.76
C GLY A 46 -51.12 10.25 -41.74
N ILE A 47 -52.10 10.40 -40.85
CA ILE A 47 -52.79 9.36 -40.05
C ILE A 47 -52.31 9.23 -38.59
N LEU A 48 -53.29 9.47 -37.71
CA LEU A 48 -53.38 9.26 -36.28
C LEU A 48 -52.37 8.27 -35.67
N SER A 49 -51.60 8.72 -34.69
CA SER A 49 -51.35 7.94 -33.48
C SER A 49 -50.89 8.83 -32.32
N LYS A 50 -51.66 8.75 -31.24
CA LYS A 50 -51.42 9.37 -29.94
C LYS A 50 -50.21 8.70 -29.29
N VAL A 51 -49.00 9.19 -29.57
CA VAL A 51 -47.80 8.76 -28.86
C VAL A 51 -47.75 9.48 -27.52
N LYS A 52 -48.14 8.74 -26.47
CA LYS A 52 -47.91 9.11 -25.07
C LYS A 52 -46.41 9.18 -24.86
N THR A 53 -45.84 10.38 -24.76
CA THR A 53 -44.47 10.57 -24.29
C THR A 53 -44.40 10.12 -22.84
N SER A 54 -44.01 8.86 -22.64
CA SER A 54 -43.51 8.40 -21.34
C SER A 54 -42.19 9.14 -21.12
N SER A 55 -42.22 10.16 -20.27
CA SER A 55 -41.03 10.80 -19.73
C SER A 55 -40.29 9.78 -18.85
N SER A 56 -39.56 8.87 -19.48
CA SER A 56 -38.57 8.08 -18.77
C SER A 56 -37.47 9.04 -18.37
N SER A 57 -37.46 9.42 -17.08
CA SER A 57 -36.31 10.04 -16.46
C SER A 57 -35.13 9.11 -16.66
N LEU A 58 -34.19 9.50 -17.52
CA LEU A 58 -32.91 8.82 -17.65
C LEU A 58 -32.14 9.12 -16.36
N VAL A 59 -32.29 8.27 -15.36
CA VAL A 59 -31.42 8.28 -14.18
C VAL A 59 -30.08 7.75 -14.67
N ILE A 60 -29.19 8.66 -15.08
CA ILE A 60 -27.77 8.35 -15.18
C ILE A 60 -27.32 8.19 -13.74
N SER A 61 -27.34 6.96 -13.24
CA SER A 61 -26.70 6.62 -11.97
C SER A 61 -25.26 7.09 -12.08
N GLU A 62 -24.83 8.02 -11.24
CA GLU A 62 -23.42 8.32 -11.08
C GLU A 62 -22.69 6.99 -10.87
N PRO A 63 -21.61 6.71 -11.61
CA PRO A 63 -20.82 5.52 -11.34
C PRO A 63 -20.36 5.63 -9.90
N MET A 64 -20.87 4.75 -9.02
CA MET A 64 -20.33 4.59 -7.68
C MET A 64 -18.87 4.19 -7.85
N SER A 65 -17.97 5.17 -7.81
CA SER A 65 -16.56 4.87 -7.64
C SER A 65 -16.44 4.30 -6.22
N PRO A 66 -16.02 3.04 -6.06
CA PRO A 66 -15.69 2.56 -4.72
C PRO A 66 -14.67 3.53 -4.13
N LEU A 67 -14.87 3.94 -2.88
CA LEU A 67 -13.94 4.81 -2.17
C LEU A 67 -12.64 4.03 -1.95
N ALA A 68 -11.79 4.04 -2.96
CA ALA A 68 -10.42 3.61 -2.87
C ALA A 68 -9.75 4.43 -1.76
N THR A 69 -9.18 3.72 -0.79
CA THR A 69 -8.49 4.29 0.37
C THR A 69 -7.16 3.55 0.52
N PRO A 70 -6.13 4.21 1.05
CA PRO A 70 -4.89 3.52 1.38
C PRO A 70 -5.16 2.45 2.46
N ASP A 71 -4.26 1.49 2.61
CA ASP A 71 -4.43 0.40 3.58
C ASP A 71 -3.09 0.10 4.25
N LEU A 72 -3.05 0.08 5.57
CA LEU A 72 -1.94 -0.42 6.36
C LEU A 72 -2.17 -1.88 6.71
N SER A 73 -1.08 -2.61 6.83
CA SER A 73 -1.11 -3.99 7.30
C SER A 73 0.19 -4.33 7.99
N ILE A 74 0.09 -5.25 8.95
CA ILE A 74 1.23 -5.75 9.71
C ILE A 74 1.35 -7.28 9.58
N ALA A 75 2.58 -7.76 9.47
CA ALA A 75 2.90 -9.18 9.46
C ALA A 75 4.09 -9.47 10.39
N ALA A 76 4.07 -10.62 11.06
CA ALA A 76 5.17 -11.01 11.96
C ALA A 76 6.41 -11.44 11.18
N ASP A 77 7.59 -11.16 11.74
CA ASP A 77 8.81 -11.92 11.49
C ASP A 77 9.11 -12.81 12.71
N PRO A 78 8.71 -14.10 12.69
CA PRO A 78 8.97 -15.01 13.80
C PRO A 78 10.46 -15.25 14.04
N ALA A 79 11.32 -15.11 13.02
CA ALA A 79 12.75 -15.39 13.15
C ALA A 79 13.48 -14.28 13.91
N GLY A 80 13.01 -13.02 13.79
CA GLY A 80 13.53 -11.88 14.53
C GLY A 80 12.84 -11.61 15.87
N THR A 81 11.76 -12.34 16.20
CA THR A 81 10.98 -12.13 17.42
C THR A 81 11.47 -13.02 18.57
N ASN A 82 11.68 -12.43 19.74
CA ASN A 82 11.99 -13.14 20.98
C ASN A 82 11.31 -12.45 22.17
N CYS A 83 11.58 -12.92 23.40
CA CYS A 83 10.91 -12.45 24.61
C CYS A 83 10.94 -10.94 24.84
N ASN A 84 11.97 -10.26 24.35
CA ASN A 84 12.17 -8.83 24.56
C ASN A 84 12.45 -8.08 23.24
N GLN A 85 12.05 -8.67 22.11
CA GLN A 85 12.25 -8.13 20.78
C GLN A 85 11.07 -8.48 19.89
N ALA A 86 10.46 -7.49 19.26
CA ALA A 86 9.43 -7.68 18.24
C ALA A 86 10.03 -7.43 16.87
N ALA A 87 9.87 -8.38 15.95
CA ALA A 87 10.22 -8.19 14.54
C ALA A 87 8.98 -8.35 13.67
N PHE A 88 8.77 -7.38 12.77
CA PHE A 88 7.55 -7.31 11.97
C PHE A 88 7.75 -6.48 10.70
N PHE A 89 6.91 -6.77 9.70
CA PHE A 89 6.79 -6.00 8.48
C PHE A 89 5.56 -5.11 8.55
N VAL A 90 5.73 -3.84 8.17
CA VAL A 90 4.63 -2.90 7.98
C VAL A 90 4.51 -2.61 6.49
N THR A 91 3.33 -2.78 5.93
CA THR A 91 3.05 -2.47 4.52
C THR A 91 1.99 -1.39 4.44
N LEU A 92 2.30 -0.31 3.73
CA LEU A 92 1.35 0.72 3.30
C LEU A 92 1.04 0.48 1.83
N THR A 93 -0.24 0.19 1.55
CA THR A 93 -0.79 0.12 0.20
C THR A 93 -1.32 1.50 -0.18
N PRO A 94 -0.95 2.05 -1.34
CA PRO A 94 -1.40 3.37 -1.77
C PRO A 94 -2.89 3.38 -2.11
N ASP A 95 -3.49 4.56 -2.13
CA ASP A 95 -4.85 4.80 -2.61
C ASP A 95 -4.92 4.63 -4.15
N PRO A 96 -5.61 3.63 -4.70
CA PRO A 96 -5.66 3.42 -6.14
C PRO A 96 -6.47 4.48 -6.90
N ALA A 97 -7.30 5.31 -6.24
CA ALA A 97 -7.97 6.43 -6.89
C ALA A 97 -7.09 7.66 -7.05
N GLN A 98 -5.97 7.74 -6.32
CA GLN A 98 -5.04 8.84 -6.47
C GLN A 98 -4.01 8.52 -7.56
N THR A 99 -4.16 9.18 -8.71
CA THR A 99 -3.27 9.04 -9.86
C THR A 99 -1.92 9.71 -9.68
N THR A 100 -1.78 10.60 -8.69
CA THR A 100 -0.53 11.31 -8.36
C THR A 100 -0.33 11.28 -6.85
N ILE A 101 0.36 10.26 -6.35
CA ILE A 101 0.65 10.15 -4.92
C ILE A 101 2.07 10.61 -4.66
N THR A 102 2.19 11.76 -3.99
CA THR A 102 3.47 12.32 -3.54
C THR A 102 3.41 12.63 -2.06
N GLY A 103 4.48 12.32 -1.32
CA GLY A 103 4.60 12.63 0.10
C GLY A 103 4.82 11.41 0.98
N TYR A 104 4.64 11.61 2.28
CA TYR A 104 4.88 10.60 3.31
C TYR A 104 3.74 10.59 4.33
N HIS A 105 3.44 9.40 4.85
CA HIS A 105 2.58 9.21 6.01
C HIS A 105 3.43 8.91 7.25
N ASN A 106 3.00 9.48 8.38
CA ASN A 106 3.55 9.16 9.69
C ASN A 106 2.70 8.05 10.31
N VAL A 107 3.18 6.81 10.25
CA VAL A 107 2.52 5.65 10.83
C VAL A 107 3.01 5.49 12.26
N LYS A 108 2.13 5.74 13.23
CA LYS A 108 2.46 5.50 14.64
C LYS A 108 2.44 4.00 14.92
N VAL A 109 3.41 3.54 15.69
CA VAL A 109 3.51 2.14 16.09
C VAL A 109 3.64 2.09 17.60
N LYS A 110 2.80 1.29 18.24
CA LYS A 110 2.82 1.06 19.68
C LYS A 110 3.02 -0.42 19.96
N ILE A 111 3.99 -0.73 20.80
CA ILE A 111 4.30 -2.10 21.21
C ILE A 111 3.88 -2.25 22.67
N MET A 112 3.04 -3.24 22.88
CA MET A 112 2.60 -3.71 24.18
C MET A 112 3.21 -5.08 24.42
N GLU A 113 3.65 -5.35 25.64
CA GLU A 113 3.91 -6.71 26.10
C GLU A 113 2.95 -7.07 27.22
N ASN A 114 2.69 -8.36 27.39
CA ASN A 114 1.77 -8.88 28.39
C ASN A 114 2.47 -9.90 29.30
N PRO A 115 3.46 -9.47 30.09
CA PRO A 115 4.13 -10.33 31.04
C PRO A 115 3.11 -10.73 32.12
N PHE A 116 2.82 -12.04 32.22
CA PHE A 116 2.00 -12.62 33.30
C PHE A 116 0.57 -12.07 33.36
N GLY A 117 -0.02 -11.73 32.21
CA GLY A 117 -1.41 -11.27 32.14
C GLY A 117 -1.61 -9.80 32.51
N THR A 118 -0.53 -9.02 32.68
CA THR A 118 -0.61 -7.56 32.82
C THR A 118 -0.01 -6.86 31.59
N PRO A 119 -0.85 -6.36 30.66
CA PRO A 119 -0.38 -5.60 29.50
C PRO A 119 0.30 -4.29 29.92
N ARG A 120 1.48 -4.01 29.35
CA ARG A 120 2.21 -2.74 29.51
C ARG A 120 2.81 -2.28 28.19
N SER A 121 2.91 -0.96 28.00
CA SER A 121 3.57 -0.39 26.82
C SER A 121 5.08 -0.40 27.01
N VAL A 122 5.80 -0.85 25.99
CA VAL A 122 7.27 -0.96 26.00
C VAL A 122 7.97 -0.10 24.97
N ALA A 123 7.29 0.24 23.88
CA ALA A 123 7.80 1.14 22.87
C ALA A 123 6.66 1.86 22.15
N GLU A 124 6.93 3.11 21.77
CA GLU A 124 6.12 3.89 20.84
C GLU A 124 7.09 4.54 19.84
N LEU A 125 6.81 4.43 18.55
CA LEU A 125 7.62 5.00 17.48
C LEU A 125 6.74 5.52 16.35
N THR A 126 7.34 6.27 15.43
CA THR A 126 6.65 6.77 14.23
C THR A 126 7.48 6.43 13.01
N LEU A 127 6.90 5.63 12.10
CA LEU A 127 7.50 5.28 10.82
C LEU A 127 7.08 6.30 9.77
N VAL A 128 8.04 6.77 8.99
CA VAL A 128 7.78 7.69 7.86
C VAL A 128 7.74 6.86 6.59
N MET A 129 6.55 6.62 6.05
CA MET A 129 6.33 5.74 4.90
C MET A 129 5.91 6.52 3.66
N PRO A 130 6.44 6.23 2.46
CA PRO A 130 6.01 6.86 1.22
C PRO A 130 4.50 6.64 0.98
N ALA A 131 3.77 7.71 0.66
CA ALA A 131 2.35 7.61 0.35
C ALA A 131 2.07 6.77 -0.91
N SER A 132 3.05 6.68 -1.82
CA SER A 132 3.02 5.80 -2.99
C SER A 132 3.03 4.30 -2.65
N GLY A 133 3.13 3.95 -1.37
CA GLY A 133 3.22 2.60 -0.87
C GLY A 133 4.65 2.15 -0.62
N SER A 134 4.81 1.30 0.39
CA SER A 134 6.10 0.72 0.77
C SER A 134 5.91 -0.41 1.78
N THR A 135 6.93 -1.26 1.92
CA THR A 135 7.05 -2.21 3.01
C THR A 135 8.33 -1.92 3.78
N VAL A 136 8.22 -1.83 5.11
CA VAL A 136 9.34 -1.62 6.02
C VAL A 136 9.44 -2.82 6.97
N HIS A 137 10.67 -3.29 7.19
CA HIS A 137 10.96 -4.32 8.18
C HIS A 137 11.54 -3.66 9.43
N GLU A 138 10.88 -3.85 10.57
CA GLU A 138 11.28 -3.26 11.85
C GLU A 138 11.62 -4.35 12.86
N ILE A 139 12.67 -4.08 13.65
CA ILE A 139 13.10 -4.93 14.75
C ILE A 139 13.31 -4.06 15.98
N ILE A 140 12.44 -4.20 16.98
CA ILE A 140 12.43 -3.34 18.16
C ILE A 140 12.71 -4.16 19.41
N GLY A 141 13.87 -3.92 20.02
CA GLY A 141 14.22 -4.45 21.33
C GLY A 141 13.74 -3.56 22.46
N PHE A 142 13.32 -4.16 23.57
CA PHE A 142 12.88 -3.45 24.77
C PHE A 142 13.37 -4.15 26.04
N SER A 143 13.34 -3.42 27.15
CA SER A 143 13.61 -3.99 28.47
C SER A 143 12.39 -4.80 28.92
N ALA A 144 12.37 -6.09 28.61
CA ALA A 144 11.34 -6.98 29.14
C ALA A 144 11.33 -6.92 30.68
N ALA A 145 10.16 -7.14 31.28
CA ALA A 145 10.08 -7.29 32.73
C ALA A 145 11.01 -8.46 33.07
N SER A 146 12.02 -8.23 33.91
CA SER A 146 13.03 -9.21 34.29
C SER A 146 12.39 -10.57 34.58
N GLN A 147 12.86 -11.63 33.92
CA GLN A 147 12.39 -12.99 34.14
C GLN A 147 13.58 -13.93 34.33
N GLU A 148 13.89 -14.23 35.59
CA GLU A 148 14.51 -15.50 35.96
C GLU A 148 13.42 -16.58 35.91
N GLY A 149 13.60 -17.59 35.05
CA GLY A 149 12.71 -18.75 35.01
C GLY A 149 12.67 -19.43 33.64
N GLN A 150 12.99 -20.73 33.60
CA GLN A 150 13.08 -21.52 32.38
C GLN A 150 11.75 -21.58 31.61
N ASN A 151 11.83 -21.47 30.28
CA ASN A 151 10.79 -21.84 29.32
C ASN A 151 9.49 -21.01 29.38
N ARG A 152 9.63 -19.69 29.58
CA ARG A 152 8.50 -18.75 29.55
C ARG A 152 8.33 -18.12 28.16
N THR A 153 7.08 -17.80 27.84
CA THR A 153 6.70 -17.04 26.65
C THR A 153 6.19 -15.66 27.05
N ASN A 154 6.48 -14.65 26.24
CA ASN A 154 5.92 -13.31 26.37
C ASN A 154 4.98 -13.06 25.19
N GLU A 155 3.75 -12.63 25.47
CA GLU A 155 2.83 -12.17 24.44
C GLU A 155 3.14 -10.70 24.15
N ILE A 156 3.37 -10.38 22.87
CA ILE A 156 3.72 -9.06 22.39
C ILE A 156 2.67 -8.67 21.37
N THR A 157 2.06 -7.50 21.54
CA THR A 157 1.07 -6.95 20.61
C THR A 157 1.59 -5.65 20.03
N VAL A 158 1.62 -5.59 18.70
CA VAL A 158 1.99 -4.41 17.93
C VAL A 158 0.73 -3.79 17.35
N TYR A 159 0.55 -2.49 17.59
CA TYR A 159 -0.52 -1.68 17.05
C TYR A 159 0.07 -0.69 16.04
N LEU A 160 -0.47 -0.69 14.83
CA LEU A 160 -0.27 0.38 13.85
C LEU A 160 -1.39 1.40 13.95
N ASP A 161 -1.04 2.67 13.79
CA ASP A 161 -1.95 3.82 13.81
C ASP A 161 -3.05 3.73 14.90
N PRO A 162 -2.67 3.56 16.19
CA PRO A 162 -3.63 3.32 17.26
C PRO A 162 -4.64 4.47 17.46
N ASP A 163 -4.36 5.65 16.91
CA ASP A 163 -5.22 6.82 16.93
C ASP A 163 -5.98 7.07 15.62
N ARG A 164 -5.86 6.17 14.62
CA ARG A 164 -6.65 6.16 13.38
C ARG A 164 -6.54 7.46 12.59
N GLN A 165 -5.32 7.98 12.45
CA GLN A 165 -5.06 9.19 11.65
C GLN A 165 -5.03 8.90 10.16
N ILE A 166 -4.67 7.67 9.78
CA ILE A 166 -4.67 7.21 8.41
C ILE A 166 -6.02 6.51 8.21
N LYS A 167 -6.84 7.07 7.32
CA LYS A 167 -8.13 6.49 7.01
C LYS A 167 -7.94 5.31 6.07
N GLU A 168 -8.32 4.13 6.52
CA GLU A 168 -8.08 2.88 5.80
C GLU A 168 -9.36 2.19 5.36
N SER A 169 -9.19 1.19 4.49
CA SER A 169 -10.29 0.32 4.06
C SER A 169 -10.62 -0.72 5.12
N ASN A 170 -9.61 -1.18 5.85
CA ASN A 170 -9.72 -2.13 6.93
C ASN A 170 -8.93 -1.62 8.12
N GLU A 171 -9.57 -1.55 9.29
CA GLU A 171 -8.94 -1.08 10.52
C GLU A 171 -8.56 -2.22 11.46
N ASN A 172 -8.86 -3.46 11.07
CA ASN A 172 -8.68 -4.65 11.91
C ASN A 172 -7.38 -5.40 11.61
N ASN A 173 -6.68 -5.05 10.54
CA ASN A 173 -5.37 -5.58 10.12
C ASN A 173 -4.19 -4.77 10.67
N ASN A 174 -4.45 -3.79 11.53
CA ASN A 174 -3.47 -2.93 12.19
C ASN A 174 -3.02 -3.43 13.56
N VAL A 175 -3.45 -4.63 13.95
CA VAL A 175 -3.07 -5.25 15.23
C VAL A 175 -2.48 -6.62 14.96
N LEU A 176 -1.28 -6.85 15.48
CA LEU A 176 -0.59 -8.12 15.42
C LEU A 176 -0.19 -8.57 16.81
N THR A 177 -0.62 -9.76 17.21
CA THR A 177 -0.15 -10.42 18.42
C THR A 177 0.81 -11.54 18.05
N MET A 178 1.97 -11.57 18.70
CA MET A 178 3.04 -12.54 18.52
C MET A 178 3.54 -13.06 19.87
N THR A 179 4.16 -14.23 19.85
CA THR A 179 4.70 -14.87 21.05
C THR A 179 6.22 -14.93 20.99
N GLY A 180 6.89 -14.22 21.89
CA GLY A 180 8.34 -14.27 22.06
C GLY A 180 8.76 -15.39 23.03
N VAL A 181 9.78 -16.16 22.67
CA VAL A 181 10.36 -17.19 23.56
C VAL A 181 11.49 -16.57 24.39
N CYS A 182 11.45 -16.79 25.72
CA CYS A 182 12.46 -16.27 26.63
C CYS A 182 13.64 -17.24 26.74
N PRO A 183 14.90 -16.74 26.68
CA PRO A 183 16.06 -17.57 26.93
C PRO A 183 15.99 -18.13 28.36
N SER A 184 16.45 -19.37 28.52
CA SER A 184 16.51 -20.11 29.78
C SER A 184 17.61 -19.62 30.70
#